data_AF-A0A7Y2F147-F1
#
_entry.id   AF-A0A7Y2F147-F1
#
_cell.length_a   1.000
_cell.length_b   1.000
_cell.length_c   1.000
_cell.angle_alpha   90.00
_cell.angle_beta   90.00
_cell.angle_gamma   90.00
#
_symmetry.space_group_name_H-M   'P 1'
#
loop_
_entity.id
_entity.type
_entity.pdbx_description
1 polymer ?
#
loop_
_entity_poly.entity_id
_entity_poly.type
_entity_poly.pdbx_seq_one_letter_code
_entity_poly.pdbx_strand_id
1 'polypeptide(L)'
;HYKADNFEMLEVRTHHGENRIQDASFAVGDDINLDSYYTASRFQNPPSRKFVSDTNERFDLEKTLEASKDYYKEYEAFEFEQMEPNEERNIFFSLKTTPEMLKDTSAIISVRSVYVPDGSYPNHKVKELEMEIVTSHDPNKMSSNATLMNYRLVRFKTFKFKIKFQNNGEGPASTIRLETDIPEMFDKQTIEVTDMYPECPICPDEREVNYSCLDTAYTDKQAIFTFKNIYLPGSEQKNVREYDSTKGFVKYKVKLQKDFHKQTTRSRTAIIFDKNDPIITNYATTRFMTGLSIGAKAGYSFRPGADRDLKEYFAGITFSPYKSYRGYLQAELMVGASSFDEISEFTEEEVVDDVFVNRYDYTEQIEGKNITLYGVPISYRYNLNNYAAVAGGVQLKVDLSQQTTTDSNGAYTLEIPSEGEVIRDESQDIRTRVEHDCSFVNFQAGVFAGFNVGFARIGPSVGARYVYYFNQPHQQVMLHAIWKF
;
A
#
# COMPACT_ATOMS: atom_id res chain seq x y z
N HIS A 1 -3.68 -4.82 -32.07
CA HIS A 1 -4.90 -4.13 -31.60
C HIS A 1 -4.78 -3.82 -30.12
N TYR A 2 -4.97 -2.55 -29.76
CA TYR A 2 -4.96 -2.10 -28.37
C TYR A 2 -6.25 -2.54 -27.67
N LYS A 3 -6.15 -3.06 -26.45
CA LYS A 3 -7.28 -3.63 -25.70
C LYS A 3 -8.21 -2.55 -25.14
N ALA A 4 -7.70 -1.37 -24.85
CA ALA A 4 -8.43 -0.22 -24.30
C ALA A 4 -8.42 0.96 -25.28
N ASP A 5 -9.24 1.97 -25.00
CA ASP A 5 -9.26 3.21 -25.77
C ASP A 5 -8.12 4.12 -25.29
N ASN A 6 -7.26 4.46 -26.24
CA ASN A 6 -6.01 5.14 -25.96
C ASN A 6 -6.16 6.67 -25.97
N PHE A 7 -7.20 7.16 -26.64
CA PHE A 7 -7.50 8.56 -26.81
C PHE A 7 -8.97 8.82 -26.60
N GLU A 8 -9.26 9.99 -26.05
CA GLU A 8 -10.58 10.59 -25.97
C GLU A 8 -10.58 11.79 -26.93
N MET A 9 -11.47 11.79 -27.92
CA MET A 9 -11.65 12.94 -28.80
C MET A 9 -12.40 14.04 -28.03
N LEU A 10 -11.70 15.13 -27.73
CA LEU A 10 -12.28 16.24 -26.96
C LEU A 10 -13.07 17.19 -27.84
N GLU A 11 -12.51 17.50 -29.00
CA GLU A 11 -13.06 18.54 -29.86
C GLU A 11 -12.62 18.31 -31.31
N VAL A 12 -13.54 18.54 -32.23
CA VAL A 12 -13.27 18.70 -33.65
C VAL A 12 -13.73 20.09 -34.07
N ARG A 13 -12.82 20.89 -34.62
CA ARG A 13 -13.13 22.23 -35.13
C ARG A 13 -12.94 22.27 -36.63
N THR A 14 -13.99 22.72 -37.32
CA THR A 14 -14.00 23.00 -38.75
C THR A 14 -13.76 24.49 -38.97
N HIS A 15 -13.05 24.86 -40.03
CA HIS A 15 -12.66 26.26 -40.27
C HIS A 15 -13.53 26.94 -41.33
N HIS A 16 -14.12 26.17 -42.25
CA HIS A 16 -14.89 26.68 -43.39
C HIS A 16 -16.31 26.11 -43.48
N GLY A 17 -16.89 25.69 -42.35
CA GLY A 17 -18.28 25.22 -42.29
C GLY A 17 -18.47 23.83 -42.87
N GLU A 18 -17.43 22.99 -42.85
CA GLU A 18 -17.49 21.59 -43.27
C GLU A 18 -18.53 20.81 -42.45
N ASN A 19 -19.36 20.01 -43.13
CA ASN A 19 -20.47 19.28 -42.51
C ASN A 19 -19.98 17.93 -41.99
N ARG A 20 -20.20 17.67 -40.70
CA ARG A 20 -19.97 16.35 -40.09
C ARG A 20 -21.15 15.44 -40.40
N ILE A 21 -20.90 14.30 -41.03
CA ILE A 21 -21.93 13.30 -41.38
C ILE A 21 -21.82 12.09 -40.44
N GLN A 22 -22.96 11.56 -39.99
CA GLN A 22 -22.99 10.41 -39.07
C GLN A 22 -22.77 9.08 -39.77
N ASP A 23 -23.21 8.95 -41.02
CA ASP A 23 -23.06 7.74 -41.82
C ASP A 23 -22.61 8.11 -43.24
N ALA A 24 -21.39 7.71 -43.59
CA ALA A 24 -20.88 7.79 -44.95
C ALA A 24 -21.48 6.64 -45.77
N SER A 25 -22.76 6.77 -46.12
CA SER A 25 -23.47 5.83 -47.00
C SER A 25 -23.24 6.27 -48.44
N PHE A 26 -22.40 5.54 -49.17
CA PHE A 26 -22.09 5.84 -50.58
C PHE A 26 -22.96 5.00 -51.50
N ALA A 27 -23.61 5.62 -52.48
CA ALA A 27 -24.30 4.89 -53.55
C ALA A 27 -23.27 4.58 -54.63
N VAL A 28 -22.72 3.37 -54.64
CA VAL A 28 -21.75 2.96 -55.66
C VAL A 28 -22.51 2.70 -56.98
N GLY A 29 -22.30 3.58 -57.95
CA GLY A 29 -22.64 3.29 -59.34
C GLY A 29 -21.53 2.43 -59.95
N ASP A 30 -21.84 1.23 -60.42
CA ASP A 30 -20.94 0.43 -61.25
C ASP A 30 -20.78 1.12 -62.61
N ASP A 31 -19.86 2.09 -62.70
CA ASP A 31 -19.50 2.68 -63.98
C ASP A 31 -18.51 1.74 -64.68
N ILE A 32 -19.05 0.85 -65.51
CA ILE A 32 -18.26 0.04 -66.44
C ILE A 32 -17.62 1.01 -67.42
N ASN A 33 -16.35 1.34 -67.18
CA ASN A 33 -15.55 2.16 -68.07
C ASN A 33 -15.43 1.46 -69.45
N LEU A 34 -16.32 1.81 -70.37
CA LEU A 34 -16.41 1.30 -71.73
C LEU A 34 -15.56 2.12 -72.71
N ASP A 35 -14.30 2.39 -72.35
CA ASP A 35 -13.29 2.82 -73.32
C ASP A 35 -12.74 1.61 -74.07
N SER A 36 -13.61 0.89 -74.79
CA SER A 36 -13.23 -0.12 -75.77
C SER A 36 -13.38 0.43 -77.17
N TYR A 37 -12.29 1.02 -77.68
CA TYR A 37 -12.08 1.25 -79.11
C TYR A 37 -12.37 -0.04 -79.89
N TYR A 38 -13.35 0.00 -80.80
CA TYR A 38 -13.65 -1.08 -81.74
C TYR A 38 -12.43 -1.37 -82.62
N THR A 39 -11.74 -2.48 -82.36
CA THR A 39 -10.89 -3.14 -83.35
C THR A 39 -11.22 -4.63 -83.40
N ALA A 40 -11.82 -5.03 -84.52
CA ALA A 40 -12.09 -6.42 -84.84
C ALA A 40 -10.77 -7.18 -85.01
N SER A 41 -10.42 -8.04 -84.05
CA SER A 41 -9.49 -9.14 -84.30
C SER A 41 -9.78 -10.31 -83.37
N ARG A 42 -9.72 -11.51 -83.95
CA ARG A 42 -10.11 -12.79 -83.37
C ARG A 42 -8.96 -13.32 -82.50
N PHE A 43 -8.95 -12.97 -81.21
CA PHE A 43 -8.06 -13.59 -80.23
C PHE A 43 -8.87 -14.05 -79.00
N GLN A 44 -8.86 -15.35 -78.74
CA GLN A 44 -9.35 -15.93 -77.48
C GLN A 44 -8.36 -15.54 -76.37
N ASN A 45 -8.86 -14.80 -75.37
CA ASN A 45 -8.20 -14.34 -74.14
C ASN A 45 -7.14 -13.23 -74.29
N PRO A 46 -7.52 -11.94 -74.21
CA PRO A 46 -6.56 -10.90 -73.84
C PRO A 46 -6.17 -11.06 -72.35
N PRO A 47 -4.87 -11.01 -71.99
CA PRO A 47 -4.44 -11.04 -70.61
C PRO A 47 -4.91 -9.76 -69.89
N SER A 48 -5.48 -9.92 -68.69
CA SER A 48 -5.87 -8.79 -67.83
C SER A 48 -4.62 -7.95 -67.52
N ARG A 49 -4.49 -6.80 -68.16
CA ARG A 49 -3.53 -5.77 -67.74
C ARG A 49 -4.00 -5.24 -66.39
N LYS A 50 -3.38 -5.71 -65.30
CA LYS A 50 -3.47 -5.00 -64.03
C LYS A 50 -2.77 -3.66 -64.23
N PHE A 51 -3.54 -2.57 -64.26
CA PHE A 51 -2.98 -1.26 -64.05
C PHE A 51 -2.36 -1.26 -62.65
N VAL A 52 -1.04 -1.12 -62.59
CA VAL A 52 -0.35 -0.75 -61.35
C VAL A 52 -0.69 0.72 -61.14
N SER A 53 -1.74 0.98 -60.36
CA SER A 53 -2.03 2.31 -59.87
C SER A 53 -1.06 2.65 -58.74
N ASP A 54 -0.71 3.93 -58.66
CA ASP A 54 0.05 4.54 -57.58
C ASP A 54 -0.49 4.06 -56.21
N THR A 55 0.36 3.74 -55.24
CA THR A 55 0.00 2.87 -54.09
C THR A 55 -1.16 3.40 -53.21
N ASN A 56 -1.51 4.68 -53.38
CA ASN A 56 -2.53 5.37 -52.60
C ASN A 56 -3.89 5.48 -53.29
N GLU A 57 -3.99 5.24 -54.61
CA GLU A 57 -5.25 5.30 -55.37
C GLU A 57 -5.91 3.92 -55.45
N ARG A 58 -7.12 3.81 -54.91
CA ARG A 58 -7.88 2.56 -54.83
C ARG A 58 -9.26 2.71 -55.48
N PHE A 59 -9.78 1.61 -56.01
CA PHE A 59 -11.02 1.57 -56.80
C PHE A 59 -12.15 0.78 -56.13
N ASP A 60 -11.95 0.33 -54.89
CA ASP A 60 -12.93 -0.44 -54.12
C ASP A 60 -13.12 0.23 -52.76
N LEU A 61 -14.04 1.20 -52.74
CA LEU A 61 -14.31 2.05 -51.58
C LEU A 61 -14.92 1.25 -50.43
N GLU A 62 -15.91 0.40 -50.72
CA GLU A 62 -16.60 -0.42 -49.72
C GLU A 62 -15.60 -1.29 -48.94
N LYS A 63 -14.73 -2.01 -49.67
CA LYS A 63 -13.71 -2.85 -49.05
C LYS A 63 -12.69 -2.06 -48.25
N THR A 64 -12.35 -0.85 -48.70
CA THR A 64 -11.38 -0.01 -47.99
C THR A 64 -11.99 0.59 -46.72
N LEU A 65 -13.27 0.95 -46.73
CA LEU A 65 -14.00 1.40 -45.57
C LEU A 65 -14.20 0.26 -44.55
N GLU A 66 -14.59 -0.93 -45.01
CA GLU A 66 -14.73 -2.13 -44.18
C GLU A 66 -13.40 -2.46 -43.48
N ALA A 67 -12.32 -2.59 -44.25
CA ALA A 67 -10.99 -2.85 -43.69
C ALA A 67 -10.47 -1.75 -42.74
N SER A 68 -10.94 -0.50 -42.90
CA SER A 68 -10.58 0.60 -42.00
C SER A 68 -11.40 0.58 -40.72
N LYS A 69 -12.71 0.27 -40.81
CA LYS A 69 -13.59 0.10 -39.65
C LYS A 69 -13.24 -1.14 -38.82
N ASP A 70 -12.69 -2.18 -39.44
CA ASP A 70 -12.14 -3.34 -38.71
C ASP A 70 -10.85 -3.01 -37.96
N TYR A 71 -10.01 -2.14 -38.54
CA TYR A 71 -8.70 -1.81 -37.96
C TYR A 71 -8.78 -0.73 -36.87
N TYR A 72 -9.63 0.28 -37.06
CA TYR A 72 -9.80 1.44 -36.20
C TYR A 72 -11.14 1.39 -35.46
N LYS A 73 -11.13 1.67 -34.15
CA LYS A 73 -12.33 1.58 -33.31
C LYS A 73 -13.34 2.70 -33.55
N GLU A 74 -12.86 3.89 -33.89
CA GLU A 74 -13.66 5.09 -34.10
C GLU A 74 -13.29 5.71 -35.44
N TYR A 75 -14.27 6.34 -36.09
CA TYR A 75 -14.07 7.11 -37.31
C TYR A 75 -14.95 8.36 -37.30
N GLU A 76 -14.52 9.37 -38.05
CA GLU A 76 -15.28 10.58 -38.31
C GLU A 76 -15.35 10.80 -39.81
N ALA A 77 -16.47 11.35 -40.27
CA ALA A 77 -16.71 11.61 -41.69
C ALA A 77 -17.14 13.07 -41.87
N PHE A 78 -16.50 13.72 -42.85
CA PHE A 78 -16.71 15.12 -43.19
C PHE A 78 -16.97 15.25 -44.68
N GLU A 79 -17.94 16.09 -45.03
CA GLU A 79 -18.25 16.46 -46.39
C GLU A 79 -17.77 17.88 -46.67
N PHE A 80 -17.10 18.03 -47.81
CA PHE A 80 -16.56 19.29 -48.29
C PHE A 80 -17.31 19.68 -49.56
N GLU A 81 -18.21 20.66 -49.46
CA GLU A 81 -18.94 21.17 -50.62
C GLU A 81 -18.15 22.28 -51.32
N GLN A 82 -18.24 22.31 -52.65
CA GLN A 82 -17.74 23.41 -53.51
C GLN A 82 -16.28 23.78 -53.22
N MET A 83 -15.37 22.80 -53.21
CA MET A 83 -13.94 23.12 -53.15
C MET A 83 -13.43 23.60 -54.50
N GLU A 84 -12.82 24.79 -54.54
CA GLU A 84 -12.21 25.35 -55.74
C GLU A 84 -10.83 24.73 -56.03
N PRO A 85 -10.36 24.73 -57.30
CA PRO A 85 -9.02 24.26 -57.62
C PRO A 85 -7.92 25.01 -56.84
N ASN A 86 -7.05 24.26 -56.16
CA ASN A 86 -5.99 24.76 -55.25
C ASN A 86 -6.49 25.41 -53.95
N GLU A 87 -7.75 25.21 -53.56
CA GLU A 87 -8.23 25.59 -52.24
C GLU A 87 -7.70 24.62 -51.17
N GLU A 88 -7.25 25.16 -50.03
CA GLU A 88 -6.84 24.39 -48.86
C GLU A 88 -7.85 24.60 -47.73
N ARG A 89 -8.36 23.49 -47.17
CA ARG A 89 -9.25 23.49 -46.00
C ARG A 89 -8.65 22.67 -44.87
N ASN A 90 -8.87 23.11 -43.63
CA ASN A 90 -8.25 22.53 -42.44
C ASN A 90 -9.30 22.07 -41.43
N ILE A 91 -9.15 20.85 -40.94
CA ILE A 91 -9.90 20.30 -39.80
C ILE A 91 -8.92 20.07 -38.65
N PHE A 92 -9.27 20.59 -37.48
CA PHE A 92 -8.45 20.46 -36.27
C PHE A 92 -9.06 19.42 -35.33
N PHE A 93 -8.29 18.38 -35.03
CA PHE A 93 -8.65 17.34 -34.06
C PHE A 93 -7.89 17.56 -32.75
N SER A 94 -8.61 17.66 -31.63
CA SER A 94 -8.04 17.72 -30.29
C SER A 94 -8.24 16.38 -29.58
N LEU A 95 -7.15 15.65 -29.39
CA LEU A 95 -7.14 14.32 -28.77
C LEU A 95 -6.50 14.39 -27.39
N LYS A 96 -7.12 13.74 -26.40
CA LYS A 96 -6.59 13.61 -25.03
C LYS A 96 -6.18 12.17 -24.78
N THR A 97 -4.97 11.98 -24.26
CA THR A 97 -4.46 10.65 -23.91
C THR A 97 -5.15 10.12 -22.66
N THR A 98 -5.47 8.82 -22.65
CA THR A 98 -5.98 8.16 -21.44
C THR A 98 -4.84 7.84 -20.46
N PRO A 99 -5.10 7.76 -19.14
CA PRO A 99 -4.06 7.40 -18.15
C PRO A 99 -3.42 6.01 -18.39
N GLU A 100 -4.09 5.15 -19.15
CA GLU A 100 -3.57 3.84 -19.54
C GLU A 100 -2.44 3.97 -20.58
N MET A 101 -2.58 4.88 -21.55
CA MET A 101 -1.55 5.16 -22.55
C MET A 101 -0.24 5.72 -21.97
N LEU A 102 -0.33 6.51 -20.90
CA LEU A 102 0.86 7.10 -20.26
C LEU A 102 1.73 6.07 -19.51
N LYS A 103 1.29 4.81 -19.39
CA LYS A 103 2.07 3.73 -18.75
C LYS A 103 3.04 3.05 -19.70
N ASP A 104 2.73 3.02 -21.00
CA ASP A 104 3.58 2.41 -22.01
C ASP A 104 4.45 3.49 -22.68
N THR A 105 5.75 3.39 -22.48
CA THR A 105 6.77 4.28 -23.06
C THR A 105 6.75 4.20 -24.59
N SER A 106 6.83 5.36 -25.26
CA SER A 106 6.91 5.55 -26.72
C SER A 106 5.90 4.73 -27.53
N ALA A 107 4.75 5.32 -27.84
CA ALA A 107 3.76 4.72 -28.74
C ALA A 107 3.75 5.46 -30.08
N ILE A 108 3.73 4.71 -31.19
CA ILE A 108 3.44 5.25 -32.52
C ILE A 108 1.94 5.10 -32.74
N ILE A 109 1.25 6.21 -33.00
CA ILE A 109 -0.15 6.24 -33.38
C ILE A 109 -0.21 6.35 -34.90
N SER A 110 -1.10 5.60 -35.55
CA SER A 110 -1.47 5.83 -36.94
C SER A 110 -2.84 6.48 -37.04
N VAL A 111 -2.96 7.55 -37.83
CA VAL A 111 -4.25 8.15 -38.24
C VAL A 111 -4.40 7.90 -39.73
N ARG A 112 -5.46 7.18 -40.12
CA ARG A 112 -5.80 6.94 -41.53
C ARG A 112 -6.87 7.93 -41.98
N SER A 113 -6.64 8.55 -43.13
CA SER A 113 -7.60 9.39 -43.83
C SER A 113 -7.94 8.77 -45.19
N VAL A 114 -9.22 8.79 -45.54
CA VAL A 114 -9.74 8.28 -46.82
C VAL A 114 -10.45 9.45 -47.52
N TYR A 115 -9.92 9.86 -48.66
CA TYR A 115 -10.44 10.99 -49.45
C TYR A 115 -11.22 10.46 -50.64
N VAL A 116 -12.50 10.82 -50.72
CA VAL A 116 -13.41 10.46 -51.81
C VAL A 116 -13.74 11.75 -52.57
N PRO A 117 -13.39 11.87 -53.85
CA PRO A 117 -13.55 13.12 -54.61
C PRO A 117 -15.00 13.41 -54.99
N ASP A 118 -15.84 12.40 -55.15
CA ASP A 118 -17.27 12.51 -55.46
C ASP A 118 -17.97 11.24 -54.94
N GLY A 119 -19.08 11.40 -54.22
CA GLY A 119 -19.80 10.32 -53.53
C GLY A 119 -20.38 9.24 -54.45
N SER A 120 -20.36 9.47 -55.76
CA SER A 120 -20.87 8.55 -56.78
C SER A 120 -19.81 7.61 -57.37
N TYR A 121 -18.52 7.88 -57.15
CA TYR A 121 -17.42 7.13 -57.76
C TYR A 121 -16.63 6.30 -56.75
N PRO A 122 -16.18 5.09 -57.11
CA PRO A 122 -15.47 4.20 -56.19
C PRO A 122 -13.98 4.56 -56.01
N ASN A 123 -13.49 5.56 -56.76
CA ASN A 123 -12.11 6.02 -56.69
C ASN A 123 -11.86 6.82 -55.40
N HIS A 124 -10.81 6.48 -54.67
CA HIS A 124 -10.46 7.18 -53.44
C HIS A 124 -8.96 7.12 -53.15
N LYS A 125 -8.50 8.05 -52.32
CA LYS A 125 -7.11 8.11 -51.86
C LYS A 125 -7.02 7.78 -50.38
N VAL A 126 -6.11 6.89 -50.00
CA VAL A 126 -5.82 6.58 -48.60
C VAL A 126 -4.49 7.18 -48.20
N LYS A 127 -4.44 7.86 -47.06
CA LYS A 127 -3.21 8.39 -46.48
C LYS A 127 -3.13 8.03 -45.00
N GLU A 128 -1.99 7.52 -44.58
CA GLU A 128 -1.69 7.20 -43.18
C GLU A 128 -0.65 8.18 -42.64
N LEU A 129 -0.95 8.73 -41.45
CA LEU A 129 -0.06 9.60 -40.71
C LEU A 129 0.38 8.87 -39.44
N GLU A 130 1.67 8.62 -39.30
CA GLU A 130 2.25 8.08 -38.08
C GLU A 130 2.75 9.23 -37.18
N MET A 131 2.41 9.18 -35.89
CA MET A 131 2.80 10.16 -34.88
C MET A 131 3.42 9.46 -33.68
N GLU A 132 4.60 9.90 -33.26
CA GLU A 132 5.26 9.38 -32.06
C GLU A 132 4.82 10.17 -30.82
N ILE A 133 4.35 9.47 -29.77
CA ILE A 133 4.14 10.07 -28.45
C ILE A 133 5.36 9.83 -27.59
N VAL A 134 6.08 10.91 -27.26
CA VAL A 134 7.11 10.90 -26.23
C VAL A 134 6.57 11.43 -24.90
N THR A 135 6.98 10.79 -23.80
CA THR A 135 6.57 11.22 -22.45
C THR A 135 7.17 12.59 -22.11
N SER A 136 6.33 13.60 -21.86
CA SER A 136 6.79 14.91 -21.38
C SER A 136 7.39 14.77 -19.98
N HIS A 137 8.72 14.89 -19.86
CA HIS A 137 9.36 15.02 -18.56
C HIS A 137 9.10 16.41 -18.00
N ASP A 138 8.41 16.51 -16.85
CA ASP A 138 8.29 17.77 -16.12
C ASP A 138 9.67 18.18 -15.56
N PRO A 139 10.26 19.29 -16.04
CA PRO A 139 11.55 19.76 -15.56
C PRO A 139 11.48 20.33 -14.13
N ASN A 140 10.29 20.71 -13.66
CA ASN A 140 10.03 21.25 -12.33
C ASN A 140 9.74 20.11 -11.34
N LYS A 141 10.73 19.73 -10.53
CA LYS A 141 10.67 18.51 -9.72
C LYS A 141 11.27 18.68 -8.33
N MET A 142 10.59 18.15 -7.32
CA MET A 142 11.14 17.96 -5.99
C MET A 142 11.54 16.49 -5.77
N SER A 143 12.77 16.25 -5.34
CA SER A 143 13.27 14.93 -4.99
C SER A 143 13.90 14.89 -3.60
N SER A 144 13.87 13.71 -2.99
CA SER A 144 14.48 13.42 -1.70
C SER A 144 15.35 12.18 -1.81
N ASN A 145 16.46 12.15 -1.08
CA ASN A 145 17.26 10.93 -0.93
C ASN A 145 16.61 9.90 0.03
N ALA A 146 15.51 10.27 0.67
CA ALA A 146 14.92 9.54 1.78
C ALA A 146 13.51 8.99 1.47
N THR A 147 13.35 8.30 0.35
CA THR A 147 12.04 7.74 -0.04
C THR A 147 11.57 6.63 0.92
N LEU A 148 12.50 5.78 1.36
CA LEU A 148 12.22 4.66 2.25
C LEU A 148 13.36 4.46 3.27
N MET A 149 13.06 4.66 4.56
CA MET A 149 14.08 4.70 5.62
C MET A 149 13.81 3.73 6.75
N ASN A 150 14.86 3.09 7.28
CA ASN A 150 14.75 2.27 8.48
C ASN A 150 14.66 3.17 9.72
N TYR A 151 13.55 3.08 10.47
CA TYR A 151 13.29 3.90 11.64
C TYR A 151 14.35 3.76 12.75
N ARG A 152 15.04 2.61 12.87
CA ARG A 152 16.05 2.40 13.92
C ARG A 152 17.30 3.27 13.74
N LEU A 153 17.71 3.49 12.48
CA LEU A 153 18.94 4.19 12.12
C LEU A 153 18.68 5.64 11.68
N VAL A 154 17.42 6.04 11.54
CA VAL A 154 17.06 7.33 10.94
C VAL A 154 17.52 8.54 11.76
N ARG A 155 17.66 8.38 13.08
CA ARG A 155 18.11 9.45 13.99
C ARG A 155 19.52 9.96 13.70
N PHE A 156 20.35 9.15 13.04
CA PHE A 156 21.73 9.50 12.70
C PHE A 156 21.89 9.96 11.25
N LYS A 157 20.81 9.98 10.47
CA LYS A 157 20.85 10.36 9.06
C LYS A 157 20.45 11.81 8.86
N THR A 158 21.12 12.45 7.89
CA THR A 158 20.73 13.77 7.40
C THR A 158 19.97 13.60 6.08
N PHE A 159 18.86 14.31 5.95
CA PHE A 159 17.97 14.24 4.79
C PHE A 159 18.43 15.24 3.76
N LYS A 160 18.48 14.85 2.49
CA LYS A 160 18.88 15.71 1.38
C LYS A 160 17.71 15.86 0.42
N PHE A 161 17.37 17.09 0.11
CA PHE A 161 16.33 17.45 -0.84
C PHE A 161 16.95 18.19 -2.01
N LYS A 162 16.40 17.98 -3.21
CA LYS A 162 16.75 18.72 -4.42
C LYS A 162 15.48 19.22 -5.07
N ILE A 163 15.37 20.53 -5.19
CA ILE A 163 14.35 21.22 -5.98
C ILE A 163 15.01 21.50 -7.33
N LYS A 164 14.38 21.06 -8.43
CA LYS A 164 14.73 21.41 -9.79
C LYS A 164 13.63 22.29 -10.35
N PHE A 165 14.01 23.31 -11.10
CA PHE A 165 13.09 24.19 -11.78
C PHE A 165 13.63 24.56 -13.16
N GLN A 166 12.77 25.00 -14.05
CA GLN A 166 13.15 25.48 -15.37
C GLN A 166 12.28 26.67 -15.76
N ASN A 167 12.91 27.72 -16.28
CA ASN A 167 12.21 28.86 -16.84
C ASN A 167 11.77 28.53 -18.28
N ASN A 168 10.48 28.27 -18.46
CA ASN A 168 9.90 28.00 -19.78
C ASN A 168 9.32 29.26 -20.45
N GLY A 169 9.65 30.45 -19.96
CA GLY A 169 9.17 31.72 -20.51
C GLY A 169 9.95 32.17 -21.74
N GLU A 170 9.45 33.23 -22.38
CA GLU A 170 10.12 33.91 -23.51
C GLU A 170 11.21 34.90 -23.06
N GLY A 171 11.26 35.22 -21.76
CA GLY A 171 12.18 36.17 -21.16
C GLY A 171 13.00 35.57 -20.00
N PRO A 172 14.14 36.19 -19.66
CA PRO A 172 14.94 35.77 -18.52
C PRO A 172 14.24 36.11 -17.20
N ALA A 173 14.39 35.24 -16.20
CA ALA A 173 13.88 35.47 -14.87
C ALA A 173 14.95 36.13 -13.99
N SER A 174 14.56 37.22 -13.31
CA SER A 174 15.45 37.98 -12.43
C SER A 174 15.39 37.54 -10.96
N THR A 175 14.21 37.05 -10.57
CA THR A 175 13.88 36.62 -9.22
C THR A 175 13.19 35.27 -9.29
N ILE A 176 13.62 34.32 -8.46
CA ILE A 176 12.98 33.00 -8.35
C ILE A 176 12.73 32.72 -6.88
N ARG A 177 11.47 32.54 -6.51
CA ARG A 177 11.05 32.23 -5.15
C ARG A 177 10.54 30.78 -5.10
N LEU A 178 11.16 29.99 -4.24
CA LEU A 178 10.84 28.57 -4.02
C LEU A 178 10.24 28.42 -2.63
N GLU A 179 8.94 28.16 -2.56
CA GLU A 179 8.24 27.89 -1.31
C GLU A 179 8.10 26.39 -1.12
N THR A 180 8.94 25.80 -0.28
CA THR A 180 8.98 24.36 -0.05
C THR A 180 8.31 23.99 1.27
N ASP A 181 7.39 23.04 1.22
CA ASP A 181 6.72 22.53 2.43
C ASP A 181 7.72 21.75 3.28
N ILE A 182 7.89 22.11 4.56
CA ILE A 182 8.74 21.37 5.50
C ILE A 182 7.85 20.65 6.52
N PRO A 183 7.71 19.31 6.40
CA PRO A 183 6.94 18.53 7.36
C PRO A 183 7.44 18.69 8.81
N GLU A 184 6.51 18.64 9.77
CA GLU A 184 6.77 18.81 11.21
C GLU A 184 7.87 17.88 11.77
N MET A 185 8.11 16.73 11.14
CA MET A 185 9.19 15.81 11.55
C MET A 185 10.61 16.41 11.42
N PHE A 186 10.77 17.44 10.60
CA PHE A 186 12.07 18.05 10.30
C PHE A 186 12.32 19.29 11.15
N ASP A 187 13.57 19.47 11.57
CA ASP A 187 14.01 20.64 12.28
C ASP A 187 14.47 21.71 11.28
N LYS A 188 13.64 22.73 11.07
CA LYS A 188 13.89 23.79 10.09
C LYS A 188 15.15 24.60 10.39
N GLN A 189 15.51 24.73 11.67
CA GLN A 189 16.72 25.47 12.07
C GLN A 189 18.00 24.75 11.63
N THR A 190 17.89 23.48 11.23
CA THR A 190 19.00 22.68 10.74
C THR A 190 19.09 22.64 9.21
N ILE A 191 18.26 23.42 8.52
CA ILE A 191 18.31 23.52 7.05
C ILE A 191 19.62 24.20 6.66
N GLU A 192 20.39 23.53 5.81
CA GLU A 192 21.63 24.06 5.26
C GLU A 192 21.62 23.84 3.75
N VAL A 193 21.77 24.91 2.99
CA VAL A 193 21.90 24.85 1.52
C VAL A 193 23.29 24.31 1.20
N THR A 194 23.34 23.18 0.50
CA THR A 194 24.59 22.49 0.18
C THR A 194 25.14 22.85 -1.20
N ASP A 195 24.24 23.18 -2.14
CA ASP A 195 24.58 23.39 -3.55
C ASP A 195 23.38 24.04 -4.25
N MET A 196 23.62 24.92 -5.22
CA MET A 196 22.56 25.63 -5.92
C MET A 196 23.02 26.08 -7.32
N TYR A 197 22.07 26.22 -8.23
CA TYR A 197 22.28 26.85 -9.53
C TYR A 197 21.07 27.73 -9.89
N PRO A 198 21.26 28.99 -10.34
CA PRO A 198 22.55 29.67 -10.57
C PRO A 198 23.41 29.83 -9.31
N GLU A 199 24.72 29.67 -9.44
CA GLU A 199 25.64 29.78 -8.32
C GLU A 199 25.69 31.21 -7.81
N CYS A 200 25.38 31.41 -6.52
CA CYS A 200 25.44 32.72 -5.87
C CYS A 200 25.70 32.59 -4.36
N PRO A 201 26.25 33.63 -3.71
CA PRO A 201 26.40 33.66 -2.25
C PRO A 201 25.05 33.79 -1.54
N ILE A 202 25.00 33.40 -0.26
CA ILE A 202 23.84 33.67 0.60
C ILE A 202 23.73 35.18 0.86
N CYS A 203 22.51 35.73 0.79
CA CYS A 203 22.29 37.16 1.03
C CYS A 203 22.62 37.54 2.50
N PRO A 204 23.17 38.74 2.77
CA PRO A 204 23.36 39.23 4.13
C PRO A 204 22.02 39.64 4.75
N ASP A 205 21.83 39.38 6.05
CA ASP A 205 20.54 39.59 6.74
C ASP A 205 20.12 41.07 6.87
N GLU A 206 21.07 42.01 6.87
CA GLU A 206 20.82 43.40 7.28
C GLU A 206 20.85 44.43 6.13
N ARG A 207 21.05 44.01 4.88
CA ARG A 207 21.21 44.95 3.75
C ARG A 207 20.62 44.42 2.46
N GLU A 208 19.90 45.28 1.74
CA GLU A 208 19.58 45.03 0.34
C GLU A 208 20.86 45.06 -0.49
N VAL A 209 21.05 44.00 -1.28
CA VAL A 209 22.24 43.81 -2.10
C VAL A 209 21.90 43.96 -3.56
N ASN A 210 22.80 44.65 -4.29
CA ASN A 210 22.68 44.87 -5.73
C ASN A 210 23.38 43.78 -6.55
N TYR A 211 23.74 42.65 -5.95
CA TYR A 211 24.39 41.51 -6.59
C TYR A 211 23.55 40.24 -6.44
N SER A 212 23.81 39.24 -7.27
CA SER A 212 23.08 37.97 -7.24
C SER A 212 23.28 37.23 -5.92
N CYS A 213 22.21 36.88 -5.21
CA CYS A 213 22.31 36.13 -3.95
C CYS A 213 21.07 35.26 -3.70
N LEU A 214 21.22 34.28 -2.80
CA LEU A 214 20.13 33.44 -2.31
C LEU A 214 19.71 33.86 -0.90
N ASP A 215 18.46 34.28 -0.76
CA ASP A 215 17.85 34.62 0.52
C ASP A 215 17.08 33.40 1.06
N THR A 216 17.13 33.19 2.37
CA THR A 216 16.49 32.05 3.03
C THR A 216 15.60 32.53 4.17
N ALA A 217 14.29 32.35 4.02
CA ALA A 217 13.31 32.68 5.05
C ALA A 217 12.54 31.43 5.47
N TYR A 218 12.01 31.42 6.70
CA TYR A 218 11.28 30.29 7.24
C TYR A 218 9.92 30.72 7.78
N THR A 219 8.90 29.92 7.52
CA THR A 219 7.56 30.07 8.10
C THR A 219 7.21 28.86 8.97
N ASP A 220 6.03 28.89 9.59
CA ASP A 220 5.52 27.77 10.39
C ASP A 220 5.33 26.47 9.61
N LYS A 221 5.27 26.52 8.27
CA LYS A 221 5.07 25.31 7.44
C LYS A 221 6.06 25.17 6.29
N GLN A 222 6.78 26.22 5.93
CA GLN A 222 7.57 26.25 4.70
C GLN A 222 8.97 26.82 4.95
N ALA A 223 9.91 26.41 4.10
CA ALA A 223 11.16 27.13 3.86
C ALA A 223 11.06 27.85 2.52
N ILE A 224 11.50 29.09 2.47
CA ILE A 224 11.41 29.96 1.30
C ILE A 224 12.84 30.29 0.86
N PHE A 225 13.19 29.86 -0.35
CA PHE A 225 14.47 30.18 -0.97
C PHE A 225 14.22 31.19 -2.08
N THR A 226 14.80 32.38 -1.99
CA THR A 226 14.59 33.45 -2.98
C THR A 226 15.91 33.82 -3.64
N PHE A 227 16.07 33.46 -4.91
CA PHE A 227 17.15 34.01 -5.73
C PHE A 227 16.81 35.45 -6.08
N LYS A 228 17.70 36.38 -5.73
CA LYS A 228 17.57 37.81 -6.04
C LYS A 228 18.61 38.20 -7.08
N ASN A 229 18.21 39.05 -8.03
CA ASN A 229 19.08 39.64 -9.04
C ASN A 229 19.92 38.60 -9.81
N ILE A 230 19.31 37.49 -10.21
CA ILE A 230 19.94 36.46 -11.04
C ILE A 230 19.58 36.66 -12.51
N TYR A 231 20.24 35.92 -13.40
CA TYR A 231 19.85 35.82 -14.80
C TYR A 231 19.65 34.35 -15.15
N LEU A 232 18.39 33.91 -15.17
CA LEU A 232 18.05 32.57 -15.67
C LEU A 232 17.32 32.71 -17.01
N PRO A 233 17.95 32.37 -18.15
CA PRO A 233 17.33 32.50 -19.46
C PRO A 233 16.05 31.66 -19.58
N GLY A 234 15.11 32.12 -20.41
CA GLY A 234 13.90 31.37 -20.72
C GLY A 234 14.10 30.40 -21.89
N SER A 235 13.45 29.23 -21.86
CA SER A 235 13.57 28.24 -22.95
C SER A 235 13.09 28.74 -24.30
N GLU A 236 12.11 29.64 -24.32
CA GLU A 236 11.52 30.19 -25.55
C GLU A 236 12.21 31.49 -26.00
N GLN A 237 13.27 31.91 -25.32
CA GLN A 237 13.99 33.13 -25.66
C GLN A 237 14.82 32.94 -26.95
N LYS A 238 14.66 33.85 -27.92
CA LYS A 238 15.21 33.79 -29.30
C LYS A 238 16.73 33.57 -29.45
N ASN A 239 17.52 33.62 -28.38
CA ASN A 239 18.98 33.50 -28.39
C ASN A 239 19.53 32.39 -27.46
N VAL A 240 18.67 31.54 -26.90
CA VAL A 240 19.10 30.47 -26.00
C VAL A 240 19.39 29.22 -26.82
N ARG A 241 20.68 28.93 -27.03
CA ARG A 241 21.14 27.73 -27.75
C ARG A 241 21.27 26.52 -26.84
N GLU A 242 21.59 26.75 -25.57
CA GLU A 242 21.78 25.70 -24.58
C GLU A 242 20.55 25.63 -23.67
N TYR A 243 19.67 24.68 -23.93
CA TYR A 243 18.43 24.50 -23.19
C TYR A 243 18.67 24.23 -21.69
N ASP A 244 19.78 23.57 -21.35
CA ASP A 244 20.13 23.28 -19.95
C ASP A 244 20.47 24.55 -19.14
N SER A 245 20.85 25.65 -19.79
CA SER A 245 21.09 26.94 -19.13
C SER A 245 19.83 27.57 -18.54
N THR A 246 18.64 27.12 -18.96
CA THR A 246 17.33 27.59 -18.47
C THR A 246 16.87 26.87 -17.21
N LYS A 247 17.62 25.84 -16.78
CA LYS A 247 17.32 25.00 -15.63
C LYS A 247 18.07 25.48 -14.40
N GLY A 248 17.42 25.44 -13.25
CA GLY A 248 17.99 25.74 -11.95
C GLY A 248 17.76 24.65 -10.94
N PHE A 249 18.48 24.71 -9.82
CA PHE A 249 18.22 23.83 -8.69
C PHE A 249 18.66 24.42 -7.36
N VAL A 250 18.05 23.92 -6.28
CA VAL A 250 18.52 24.12 -4.90
C VAL A 250 18.61 22.77 -4.23
N LYS A 251 19.78 22.44 -3.68
CA LYS A 251 20.00 21.28 -2.81
C LYS A 251 20.18 21.76 -1.38
N TYR A 252 19.39 21.22 -0.48
CA TYR A 252 19.53 21.50 0.95
C TYR A 252 19.49 20.19 1.74
N LYS A 253 20.09 20.23 2.94
CA LYS A 253 20.03 19.14 3.89
C LYS A 253 19.32 19.59 5.17
N VAL A 254 18.63 18.67 5.83
CA VAL A 254 17.85 18.93 7.05
C VAL A 254 17.90 17.73 8.00
N LYS A 255 17.87 17.98 9.30
CA LYS A 255 17.84 16.95 10.35
C LYS A 255 16.42 16.74 10.87
N LEU A 256 16.20 15.61 11.54
CA LEU A 256 14.95 15.34 12.26
C LEU A 256 14.92 16.10 13.57
N GLN A 257 13.72 16.49 13.97
CA GLN A 257 13.48 16.94 15.34
C GLN A 257 13.77 15.81 16.34
N LYS A 258 14.05 16.13 17.60
CA LYS A 258 14.31 15.12 18.64
C LYS A 258 13.13 14.18 18.84
N ASP A 259 11.92 14.73 18.83
CA ASP A 259 10.65 14.02 19.01
C ASP A 259 9.83 14.00 17.72
N PHE A 260 10.16 13.07 16.84
CA PHE A 260 9.38 12.82 15.63
C PHE A 260 8.62 11.49 15.71
N HIS A 261 7.44 11.49 15.10
CA HIS A 261 6.61 10.30 14.94
C HIS A 261 6.90 9.60 13.63
N LYS A 262 6.72 8.28 13.62
CA LYS A 262 6.86 7.45 12.43
C LYS A 262 5.64 7.64 11.53
N GLN A 263 5.62 8.74 10.78
CA GLN A 263 4.56 9.08 9.84
C GLN A 263 5.12 9.25 8.44
N THR A 264 4.32 8.90 7.43
CA THR A 264 4.65 9.21 6.05
C THR A 264 4.51 10.71 5.85
N THR A 265 5.54 11.35 5.33
CA THR A 265 5.51 12.78 5.03
C THR A 265 5.56 13.03 3.55
N ARG A 266 4.96 14.14 3.16
CA ARG A 266 4.91 14.62 1.78
C ARG A 266 5.36 16.07 1.81
N SER A 267 6.23 16.41 0.89
CA SER A 267 6.70 17.78 0.67
C SER A 267 6.59 18.08 -0.81
N ARG A 268 6.23 19.31 -1.15
CA ARG A 268 6.17 19.85 -2.51
C ARG A 268 6.71 21.27 -2.49
N THR A 269 7.03 21.80 -3.66
CA THR A 269 7.53 23.16 -3.80
C THR A 269 6.65 23.94 -4.78
N ALA A 270 6.31 25.18 -4.42
CA ALA A 270 5.79 26.17 -5.35
C ALA A 270 6.95 27.01 -5.88
N ILE A 271 7.09 27.07 -7.20
CA ILE A 271 8.14 27.80 -7.90
C ILE A 271 7.51 29.05 -8.53
N ILE A 272 7.98 30.22 -8.12
CA ILE A 272 7.46 31.51 -8.56
C ILE A 272 8.60 32.22 -9.30
N PHE A 273 8.38 32.50 -10.59
CA PHE A 273 9.30 33.29 -11.42
C PHE A 273 8.83 34.74 -11.46
N ASP A 274 9.65 35.66 -10.94
CA ASP A 274 9.36 37.08 -10.81
C ASP A 274 8.00 37.37 -10.14
N LYS A 275 6.96 37.65 -10.94
CA LYS A 275 5.59 37.95 -10.48
C LYS A 275 4.53 37.04 -11.12
N ASN A 276 4.96 35.92 -11.70
CA ASN A 276 4.07 34.96 -12.33
C ASN A 276 3.40 34.02 -11.31
N ASP A 277 2.35 33.34 -11.75
CA ASP A 277 1.66 32.34 -10.94
C ASP A 277 2.60 31.17 -10.56
N PRO A 278 2.41 30.58 -9.37
CA PRO A 278 3.27 29.51 -8.88
C PRO A 278 3.11 28.22 -9.68
N ILE A 279 4.24 27.66 -10.12
CA ILE A 279 4.33 26.32 -10.71
C ILE A 279 4.55 25.30 -9.59
N ILE A 280 3.64 24.34 -9.44
CA ILE A 280 3.67 23.36 -8.35
C ILE A 280 4.38 22.08 -8.80
N THR A 281 5.40 21.66 -8.05
CA THR A 281 6.12 20.41 -8.32
C THR A 281 5.35 19.15 -7.87
N ASN A 282 5.86 17.97 -8.24
CA ASN A 282 5.48 16.70 -7.64
C ASN A 282 5.69 16.67 -6.11
N TYR A 283 5.08 15.68 -5.46
CA TYR A 283 5.36 15.36 -4.06
C TYR A 283 6.62 14.50 -3.90
N ALA A 284 7.55 14.96 -3.07
CA ALA A 284 8.59 14.12 -2.48
C ALA A 284 8.02 13.45 -1.22
N THR A 285 7.86 12.11 -1.26
CA THR A 285 7.31 11.33 -0.15
C THR A 285 8.42 10.60 0.60
N THR A 286 8.45 10.74 1.92
CA THR A 286 9.34 9.98 2.81
C THR A 286 8.52 8.97 3.60
N ARG A 287 8.89 7.68 3.49
CA ARG A 287 8.27 6.56 4.21
C ARG A 287 9.26 5.89 5.14
N PHE A 288 8.74 5.33 6.22
CA PHE A 288 9.54 4.57 7.19
C PHE A 288 9.25 3.08 7.12
N MET A 289 10.28 2.27 6.88
CA MET A 289 10.19 0.83 7.08
C MET A 289 9.99 0.52 8.56
N THR A 290 9.04 -0.38 8.81
CA THR A 290 8.89 -1.13 10.06
C THR A 290 10.09 -2.03 10.25
N GLY A 291 11.02 -1.64 11.11
CA GLY A 291 11.94 -2.61 11.70
C GLY A 291 11.15 -3.64 12.51
N LEU A 292 11.67 -4.86 12.62
CA LEU A 292 11.12 -5.89 13.50
C LEU A 292 11.57 -5.62 14.94
N SER A 293 10.65 -5.71 15.88
CA SER A 293 10.90 -5.73 17.32
C SER A 293 10.51 -7.10 17.85
N ILE A 294 11.50 -7.75 18.45
CA ILE A 294 11.30 -8.99 19.20
C ILE A 294 11.16 -8.59 20.66
N GLY A 295 10.23 -9.19 21.39
CA GLY A 295 10.05 -8.91 22.81
C GLY A 295 9.89 -10.18 23.63
N ALA A 296 10.32 -10.13 24.88
CA ALA A 296 10.09 -11.18 25.87
C ALA A 296 8.81 -10.89 26.67
N LYS A 297 8.02 -11.91 26.93
CA LYS A 297 6.78 -11.82 27.72
C LYS A 297 6.74 -12.95 28.73
N ALA A 298 6.41 -12.65 29.98
CA ALA A 298 6.24 -13.64 31.02
C ALA A 298 5.15 -13.23 31.98
N GLY A 299 4.50 -14.20 32.63
CA GLY A 299 3.37 -13.93 33.48
C GLY A 299 2.78 -15.17 34.11
N TYR A 300 1.61 -14.98 34.70
CA TYR A 300 0.79 -16.09 35.18
C TYR A 300 -0.64 -15.93 34.73
N SER A 301 -1.37 -17.03 34.67
CA SER A 301 -2.77 -17.09 34.29
C SER A 301 -3.58 -17.92 35.27
N PHE A 302 -4.85 -17.57 35.38
CA PHE A 302 -5.82 -18.20 36.26
C PHE A 302 -7.20 -18.18 35.60
N ARG A 303 -8.10 -19.03 36.08
CA ARG A 303 -9.46 -19.15 35.55
C ARG A 303 -10.46 -18.67 36.61
N PRO A 304 -11.17 -17.56 36.37
CA PRO A 304 -12.21 -17.11 37.28
C PRO A 304 -13.33 -18.16 37.40
N GLY A 305 -13.72 -18.51 38.62
CA GLY A 305 -14.83 -19.44 38.87
C GLY A 305 -14.55 -20.91 38.55
N ALA A 306 -13.28 -21.32 38.44
CA ALA A 306 -12.92 -22.73 38.40
C ALA A 306 -12.87 -23.30 39.82
N ASP A 307 -13.39 -24.52 40.00
CA ASP A 307 -13.33 -25.25 41.28
C ASP A 307 -11.90 -25.59 41.70
N ARG A 308 -10.95 -25.54 40.76
CA ARG A 308 -9.53 -25.85 40.96
C ARG A 308 -8.68 -24.60 40.89
N ASP A 309 -7.80 -24.46 41.88
CA ASP A 309 -6.79 -23.40 42.00
C ASP A 309 -5.61 -23.64 41.04
N LEU A 310 -5.90 -23.73 39.73
CA LEU A 310 -4.90 -23.97 38.69
C LEU A 310 -4.12 -22.67 38.41
N LYS A 311 -2.95 -22.54 39.02
CA LYS A 311 -2.00 -21.45 38.75
C LYS A 311 -1.06 -21.88 37.63
N GLU A 312 -1.08 -21.14 36.53
CA GLU A 312 -0.24 -21.43 35.37
C GLU A 312 0.75 -20.30 35.13
N TYR A 313 2.04 -20.61 35.08
CA TYR A 313 3.09 -19.65 34.72
C TYR A 313 3.44 -19.82 33.25
N PHE A 314 3.68 -18.71 32.55
CA PHE A 314 4.04 -18.75 31.13
C PHE A 314 5.18 -17.78 30.80
N ALA A 315 5.94 -18.14 29.77
CA ALA A 315 6.97 -17.31 29.17
C ALA A 315 6.95 -17.46 27.65
N GLY A 316 7.36 -16.42 26.94
CA GLY A 316 7.31 -16.43 25.48
C GLY A 316 7.93 -15.22 24.81
N ILE A 317 7.80 -15.24 23.49
CA ILE A 317 8.34 -14.23 22.60
C ILE A 317 7.21 -13.55 21.84
N THR A 318 7.45 -12.29 21.48
CA THR A 318 6.51 -11.46 20.73
C THR A 318 7.23 -10.84 19.54
N PHE A 319 6.52 -10.72 18.42
CA PHE A 319 7.02 -10.13 17.19
C PHE A 319 6.10 -8.99 16.81
N SER A 320 6.63 -7.77 16.71
CA SER A 320 5.86 -6.57 16.37
C SER A 320 6.70 -5.55 15.62
N PRO A 321 6.11 -4.56 14.94
CA PRO A 321 6.87 -3.47 14.36
C PRO A 321 7.52 -2.58 15.45
N TYR A 322 8.79 -2.26 15.26
CA TYR A 322 9.58 -1.43 16.17
C TYR A 322 9.01 -0.02 16.34
N LYS A 323 8.87 0.39 17.62
CA LYS A 323 8.35 1.68 18.07
C LYS A 323 7.08 2.13 17.32
N SER A 324 6.10 1.22 17.26
CA SER A 324 4.82 1.46 16.58
C SER A 324 4.09 2.69 17.11
N TYR A 325 3.56 3.51 16.20
CA TYR A 325 2.72 4.67 16.51
C TYR A 325 1.25 4.31 16.24
N ARG A 326 0.38 4.45 17.25
CA ARG A 326 -1.04 4.04 17.21
C ARG A 326 -1.23 2.53 16.98
N GLY A 327 -1.95 2.15 15.93
CA GLY A 327 -2.35 0.78 15.61
C GLY A 327 -1.23 -0.04 14.96
N TYR A 328 -1.02 -1.27 15.42
CA TYR A 328 -0.04 -2.20 14.86
C TYR A 328 -0.42 -3.66 15.10
N LEU A 329 0.17 -4.56 14.32
CA LEU A 329 -0.03 -5.99 14.44
C LEU A 329 1.09 -6.64 15.28
N GLN A 330 0.75 -7.64 16.07
CA GLN A 330 1.70 -8.40 16.88
C GLN A 330 1.38 -9.89 16.85
N ALA A 331 2.41 -10.71 16.68
CA ALA A 331 2.35 -12.16 16.88
C ALA A 331 3.02 -12.53 18.21
N GLU A 332 2.55 -13.60 18.86
CA GLU A 332 3.10 -14.10 20.12
C GLU A 332 3.18 -15.62 20.10
N LEU A 333 4.21 -16.16 20.73
CA LEU A 333 4.37 -17.60 21.00
C LEU A 333 4.81 -17.75 22.45
N MET A 334 4.08 -18.52 23.25
CA MET A 334 4.36 -18.68 24.67
C MET A 334 4.21 -20.15 25.08
N VAL A 335 4.99 -20.56 26.07
CA VAL A 335 4.89 -21.87 26.73
C VAL A 335 4.47 -21.63 28.17
N GLY A 336 3.49 -22.39 28.62
CA GLY A 336 2.94 -22.39 29.97
C GLY A 336 3.22 -23.72 30.68
N ALA A 337 3.40 -23.64 31.98
CA ALA A 337 3.46 -24.77 32.89
C ALA A 337 2.50 -24.51 34.05
N SER A 338 1.66 -25.49 34.34
CA SER A 338 0.67 -25.43 35.42
C SER A 338 0.75 -26.67 36.29
N SER A 339 0.45 -26.48 37.57
CA SER A 339 0.27 -27.57 38.52
C SER A 339 -0.98 -27.31 39.37
N PHE A 340 -1.69 -28.36 39.74
CA PHE A 340 -2.78 -28.31 40.71
C PHE A 340 -2.64 -29.44 41.72
N ASP A 341 -3.26 -29.24 42.87
CA ASP A 341 -3.39 -30.18 43.98
C ASP A 341 -4.82 -30.08 44.50
N GLU A 342 -5.49 -31.22 44.67
CA GLU A 342 -6.89 -31.32 45.09
C GLU A 342 -7.02 -32.43 46.12
N ILE A 343 -7.71 -32.15 47.22
CA ILE A 343 -8.01 -33.13 48.27
C ILE A 343 -9.52 -33.38 48.24
N SER A 344 -9.91 -34.65 48.10
CA SER A 344 -11.29 -35.10 48.14
C SER A 344 -11.47 -36.09 49.28
N GLU A 345 -12.55 -35.94 50.03
CA GLU A 345 -12.94 -36.85 51.10
C GLU A 345 -14.31 -37.45 50.78
N PHE A 346 -14.42 -38.77 50.79
CA PHE A 346 -15.69 -39.46 50.61
C PHE A 346 -15.74 -40.74 51.43
N THR A 347 -16.96 -41.20 51.72
CA THR A 347 -17.20 -42.42 52.47
C THR A 347 -17.89 -43.43 51.56
N GLU A 348 -17.39 -44.66 51.57
CA GLU A 348 -18.01 -45.81 50.94
C GLU A 348 -18.49 -46.79 52.02
N GLU A 349 -19.75 -47.19 51.93
CA GLU A 349 -20.36 -48.14 52.86
C GLU A 349 -20.82 -49.39 52.12
N GLU A 350 -20.41 -50.56 52.60
CA GLU A 350 -20.82 -51.86 52.10
C GLU A 350 -21.52 -52.63 53.23
N VAL A 351 -22.79 -52.97 53.01
CA VAL A 351 -23.59 -53.74 53.98
C VAL A 351 -23.31 -55.23 53.75
N VAL A 352 -22.63 -55.87 54.70
CA VAL A 352 -22.22 -57.29 54.57
C VAL A 352 -23.30 -58.25 55.06
N ASP A 353 -24.25 -57.78 55.88
CA ASP A 353 -25.53 -58.42 56.26
C ASP A 353 -26.34 -57.40 57.10
N ASP A 354 -27.55 -57.72 57.58
CA ASP A 354 -28.43 -56.84 58.39
C ASP A 354 -27.85 -56.46 59.79
N VAL A 355 -26.57 -56.78 60.03
CA VAL A 355 -25.85 -56.65 61.31
C VAL A 355 -24.53 -55.89 61.16
N PHE A 356 -23.88 -55.92 59.99
CA PHE A 356 -22.54 -55.37 59.80
C PHE A 356 -22.47 -54.44 58.59
N VAL A 357 -21.87 -53.26 58.79
CA VAL A 357 -21.57 -52.30 57.72
C VAL A 357 -20.06 -52.07 57.70
N ASN A 358 -19.45 -52.40 56.58
CA ASN A 358 -18.07 -52.04 56.28
C ASN A 358 -18.07 -50.59 55.81
N ARG A 359 -17.29 -49.73 56.47
CA ARG A 359 -17.16 -48.33 56.12
C ARG A 359 -15.71 -48.00 55.78
N TYR A 360 -15.51 -47.36 54.64
CA TYR A 360 -14.22 -46.83 54.21
C TYR A 360 -14.32 -45.31 54.11
N ASP A 361 -13.59 -44.59 54.95
CA ASP A 361 -13.41 -43.16 54.81
C ASP A 361 -12.17 -42.91 53.95
N TYR A 362 -12.36 -42.49 52.70
CA TYR A 362 -11.29 -42.20 51.75
C TYR A 362 -10.85 -40.75 51.80
N THR A 363 -9.53 -40.55 51.79
CA THR A 363 -8.88 -39.27 51.49
C THR A 363 -8.07 -39.45 50.21
N GLU A 364 -8.47 -38.78 49.15
CA GLU A 364 -7.77 -38.77 47.86
C GLU A 364 -7.04 -37.45 47.65
N GLN A 365 -5.74 -37.52 47.39
CA GLN A 365 -4.93 -36.41 46.94
C GLN A 365 -4.63 -36.56 45.44
N ILE A 366 -5.01 -35.57 44.65
CA ILE A 366 -4.84 -35.56 43.20
C ILE A 366 -3.88 -34.43 42.82
N GLU A 367 -2.65 -34.81 42.45
CA GLU A 367 -1.68 -33.89 41.88
C GLU A 367 -1.72 -33.93 40.35
N GLY A 368 -1.74 -32.77 39.70
CA GLY A 368 -1.68 -32.71 38.24
C GLY A 368 -0.67 -31.72 37.72
N LYS A 369 0.03 -32.07 36.63
CA LYS A 369 0.99 -31.22 35.92
C LYS A 369 0.59 -31.13 34.45
N ASN A 370 0.62 -29.91 33.90
CA ASN A 370 0.28 -29.68 32.50
C ASN A 370 1.23 -28.68 31.84
N ILE A 371 1.67 -29.00 30.61
CA ILE A 371 2.48 -28.14 29.74
C ILE A 371 1.61 -27.68 28.58
N THR A 372 1.51 -26.37 28.40
CA THR A 372 0.64 -25.76 27.40
C THR A 372 1.43 -24.86 26.45
N LEU A 373 1.12 -24.92 25.16
CA LEU A 373 1.61 -23.99 24.14
C LEU A 373 0.51 -22.99 23.76
N TYR A 374 0.85 -21.71 23.76
CA TYR A 374 -0.02 -20.64 23.31
C TYR A 374 0.51 -19.99 22.04
N GLY A 375 -0.35 -19.86 21.05
CA GLY A 375 -0.07 -19.15 19.80
C GLY A 375 -1.02 -17.96 19.61
N VAL A 376 -0.47 -16.78 19.35
CA VAL A 376 -1.23 -15.61 18.88
C VAL A 376 -0.66 -15.29 17.49
N PRO A 377 -1.24 -15.84 16.41
CA PRO A 377 -0.69 -15.63 15.07
C PRO A 377 -0.79 -14.16 14.64
N ILE A 378 -1.88 -13.49 15.01
CA ILE A 378 -2.10 -12.08 14.75
C ILE A 378 -2.98 -11.46 15.84
N SER A 379 -2.54 -10.32 16.36
CA SER A 379 -3.32 -9.47 17.26
C SER A 379 -3.20 -8.02 16.83
N TYR A 380 -4.29 -7.27 16.96
CA TYR A 380 -4.29 -5.84 16.75
C TYR A 380 -4.06 -5.14 18.09
N ARG A 381 -3.11 -4.20 18.10
CA ARG A 381 -2.75 -3.42 19.27
C ARG A 381 -2.81 -1.94 18.94
N TYR A 382 -3.34 -1.14 19.86
CA TYR A 382 -3.46 0.30 19.68
C TYR A 382 -2.83 1.05 20.86
N ASN A 383 -1.77 1.79 20.58
CA ASN A 383 -1.13 2.67 21.57
C ASN A 383 -1.96 3.96 21.72
N LEU A 384 -2.64 4.11 22.87
CA LEU A 384 -3.40 5.31 23.23
C LEU A 384 -2.47 6.51 23.42
N ASN A 385 -1.35 6.27 24.10
CA ASN A 385 -0.27 7.24 24.30
C ASN A 385 1.08 6.50 24.41
N ASN A 386 2.11 7.14 24.98
CA ASN A 386 3.41 6.49 25.19
C ASN A 386 3.40 5.43 26.30
N TYR A 387 2.37 5.46 27.15
CA TYR A 387 2.30 4.75 28.42
C TYR A 387 1.18 3.70 28.54
N ALA A 388 0.21 3.72 27.62
CA ALA A 388 -0.97 2.88 27.66
C ALA A 388 -1.31 2.35 26.25
N ALA A 389 -1.68 1.07 26.19
CA ALA A 389 -2.09 0.42 24.96
C ALA A 389 -3.18 -0.62 25.22
N VAL A 390 -4.10 -0.76 24.27
CA VAL A 390 -5.13 -1.81 24.25
C VAL A 390 -4.83 -2.82 23.15
N ALA A 391 -5.33 -4.03 23.31
CA ALA A 391 -5.07 -5.14 22.40
C ALA A 391 -6.31 -6.04 22.27
N GLY A 392 -6.51 -6.57 21.07
CA GLY A 392 -7.49 -7.60 20.79
C GLY A 392 -6.99 -8.56 19.71
N GLY A 393 -7.33 -9.84 19.82
CA GLY A 393 -6.89 -10.83 18.85
C GLY A 393 -7.37 -12.24 19.15
N VAL A 394 -6.84 -13.19 18.40
CA VAL A 394 -7.14 -14.62 18.55
C VAL A 394 -5.99 -15.29 19.27
N GLN A 395 -6.30 -16.12 20.27
CA GLN A 395 -5.36 -16.96 20.99
C GLN A 395 -5.69 -18.43 20.74
N LEU A 396 -4.68 -19.19 20.35
CA LEU A 396 -4.69 -20.64 20.21
C LEU A 396 -3.98 -21.23 21.42
N LYS A 397 -4.52 -22.32 21.96
CA LYS A 397 -3.98 -23.05 23.10
C LYS A 397 -3.90 -24.52 22.73
N VAL A 398 -2.75 -25.14 23.01
CA VAL A 398 -2.51 -26.57 22.81
C VAL A 398 -1.92 -27.14 24.09
N ASP A 399 -2.63 -28.04 24.75
CA ASP A 399 -2.06 -28.80 25.87
C ASP A 399 -1.20 -29.94 25.29
N LEU A 400 0.09 -29.96 25.62
CA LEU A 400 1.08 -30.89 25.05
C LEU A 400 1.25 -32.17 25.88
N SER A 401 1.07 -32.06 27.20
CA SER A 401 1.24 -33.16 28.14
C SER A 401 0.42 -32.87 29.38
N GLN A 402 -0.35 -33.86 29.83
CA GLN A 402 -1.05 -33.85 31.10
C GLN A 402 -0.69 -35.11 31.89
N GLN A 403 -0.15 -34.91 33.08
CA GLN A 403 0.14 -35.97 34.04
C GLN A 403 -0.74 -35.76 35.27
N THR A 404 -1.37 -36.83 35.75
CA THR A 404 -2.19 -36.83 36.98
C THR A 404 -1.75 -37.98 37.87
N THR A 405 -1.45 -37.69 39.13
CA THR A 405 -1.11 -38.66 40.17
C THR A 405 -2.20 -38.62 41.21
N THR A 406 -2.88 -39.74 41.43
CA THR A 406 -3.91 -39.89 42.46
C THR A 406 -3.37 -40.80 43.56
N ASP A 407 -3.20 -40.24 44.75
CA ASP A 407 -2.86 -40.96 45.98
C ASP A 407 -4.14 -41.10 46.82
N SER A 408 -4.65 -42.32 46.97
CA SER A 408 -5.89 -42.63 47.70
C SER A 408 -5.56 -43.42 48.98
N ASN A 409 -6.05 -42.93 50.12
CA ASN A 409 -5.93 -43.57 51.43
C ASN A 409 -7.33 -43.82 52.00
N GLY A 410 -7.73 -45.09 52.16
CA GLY A 410 -9.00 -45.49 52.77
C GLY A 410 -8.79 -46.02 54.19
N ALA A 411 -9.40 -45.39 55.18
CA ALA A 411 -9.43 -45.86 56.57
C ALA A 411 -10.65 -46.75 56.80
N TYR A 412 -10.41 -48.00 57.21
CA TYR A 412 -11.49 -48.97 57.38
C TYR A 412 -12.06 -49.01 58.80
N THR A 413 -13.39 -49.02 58.89
CA THR A 413 -14.14 -49.15 60.14
C THR A 413 -15.29 -50.14 59.95
N LEU A 414 -15.49 -51.04 60.91
CA LEU A 414 -16.64 -51.92 60.99
C LEU A 414 -17.69 -51.29 61.90
N GLU A 415 -18.89 -51.04 61.39
CA GLU A 415 -20.02 -50.55 62.17
C GLU A 415 -21.02 -51.69 62.43
N ILE A 416 -21.51 -51.80 63.67
CA ILE A 416 -22.54 -52.73 64.11
C ILE A 416 -23.78 -51.91 64.52
N PRO A 417 -24.69 -51.58 63.57
CA PRO A 417 -25.76 -50.60 63.82
C PRO A 417 -26.74 -51.02 64.92
N SER A 418 -26.91 -52.33 65.14
CA SER A 418 -27.80 -52.90 66.16
C SER A 418 -27.31 -52.67 67.60
N GLU A 419 -25.99 -52.53 67.80
CA GLU A 419 -25.36 -52.35 69.12
C GLU A 419 -24.77 -50.93 69.29
N GLY A 420 -24.71 -50.14 68.20
CA GLY A 420 -24.09 -48.82 68.20
C GLY A 420 -22.57 -48.87 68.36
N GLU A 421 -21.95 -50.03 68.11
CA GLU A 421 -20.51 -50.23 68.20
C GLU A 421 -19.83 -49.91 66.88
N VAL A 422 -18.65 -49.29 66.97
CA VAL A 422 -17.81 -48.89 65.84
C VAL A 422 -16.40 -49.38 66.14
N ILE A 423 -15.88 -50.27 65.30
CA ILE A 423 -14.59 -50.93 65.48
C ILE A 423 -13.64 -50.51 64.35
N ARG A 424 -12.57 -49.79 64.70
CA ARG A 424 -11.50 -49.42 63.76
C ARG A 424 -10.54 -50.59 63.56
N ASP A 425 -10.27 -50.98 62.32
CA ASP A 425 -9.26 -52.00 61.99
C ASP A 425 -8.27 -51.47 60.94
N GLU A 426 -7.08 -51.09 61.42
CA GLU A 426 -6.00 -50.55 60.60
C GLU A 426 -5.40 -51.59 59.64
N SER A 427 -5.60 -52.90 59.88
CA SER A 427 -5.06 -53.94 59.02
C SER A 427 -5.78 -54.06 57.67
N GLN A 428 -6.98 -53.49 57.57
CA GLN A 428 -7.82 -53.45 56.37
C GLN A 428 -7.74 -52.10 55.63
N ASP A 429 -6.83 -51.21 56.04
CA ASP A 429 -6.65 -49.93 55.35
C ASP A 429 -6.15 -50.12 53.92
N ILE A 430 -6.68 -49.31 53.00
CA ILE A 430 -6.33 -49.35 51.59
C ILE A 430 -5.44 -48.15 51.27
N ARG A 431 -4.34 -48.39 50.55
CA ARG A 431 -3.48 -47.33 49.99
C ARG A 431 -3.18 -47.61 48.53
N THR A 432 -3.56 -46.69 47.66
CA THR A 432 -3.37 -46.84 46.21
C THR A 432 -2.76 -45.58 45.63
N ARG A 433 -1.73 -45.74 44.79
CA ARG A 433 -1.16 -44.67 43.97
C ARG A 433 -1.36 -45.01 42.51
N VAL A 434 -2.07 -44.14 41.78
CA VAL A 434 -2.31 -44.31 40.35
C VAL A 434 -1.68 -43.13 39.61
N GLU A 435 -0.81 -43.43 38.65
CA GLU A 435 -0.22 -42.44 37.77
C GLU A 435 -0.86 -42.56 36.38
N HIS A 436 -1.46 -41.46 35.92
CA HIS A 436 -2.07 -41.32 34.62
C HIS A 436 -1.31 -40.30 33.78
N ASP A 437 -0.55 -40.80 32.81
CA ASP A 437 0.06 -40.02 31.75
C ASP A 437 -0.85 -40.01 30.54
N CYS A 438 -1.41 -38.85 30.21
CA CYS A 438 -2.29 -38.69 29.06
C CYS A 438 -1.60 -37.79 28.03
N SER A 439 -1.11 -38.38 26.95
CA SER A 439 -0.57 -37.65 25.79
C SER A 439 -1.71 -37.32 24.81
N PHE A 440 -2.59 -36.40 25.17
CA PHE A 440 -3.59 -35.87 24.24
C PHE A 440 -3.30 -34.42 23.89
N VAL A 441 -3.52 -34.09 22.64
CA VAL A 441 -3.41 -32.72 22.12
C VAL A 441 -4.78 -32.06 22.28
N ASN A 442 -5.03 -31.37 23.40
CA ASN A 442 -6.24 -30.56 23.54
C ASN A 442 -6.03 -29.22 22.84
N PHE A 443 -6.78 -28.98 21.77
CA PHE A 443 -6.73 -27.72 21.03
C PHE A 443 -7.93 -26.83 21.38
N GLN A 444 -7.64 -25.58 21.74
CA GLN A 444 -8.65 -24.56 22.00
C GLN A 444 -8.31 -23.27 21.24
N ALA A 445 -9.33 -22.66 20.66
CA ALA A 445 -9.26 -21.33 20.08
C ALA A 445 -10.14 -20.38 20.88
N GLY A 446 -9.68 -19.15 21.04
CA GLY A 446 -10.39 -18.11 21.77
C GLY A 446 -10.05 -16.71 21.27
N VAL A 447 -10.85 -15.75 21.70
CA VAL A 447 -10.61 -14.33 21.47
C VAL A 447 -10.16 -13.68 22.77
N PHE A 448 -9.26 -12.71 22.69
CA PHE A 448 -8.80 -11.99 23.85
C PHE A 448 -8.98 -10.48 23.70
N ALA A 449 -9.19 -9.83 24.84
CA ALA A 449 -9.11 -8.38 25.00
C ALA A 449 -8.16 -8.09 26.17
N GLY A 450 -7.29 -7.10 26.02
CA GLY A 450 -6.34 -6.77 27.07
C GLY A 450 -5.75 -5.37 26.94
N PHE A 451 -4.98 -4.99 27.95
CA PHE A 451 -4.31 -3.71 28.00
C PHE A 451 -2.88 -3.85 28.55
N ASN A 452 -2.04 -2.86 28.28
CA ASN A 452 -0.69 -2.73 28.85
C ASN A 452 -0.47 -1.30 29.33
N VAL A 453 0.21 -1.16 30.46
CA VAL A 453 0.61 0.09 31.08
C VAL A 453 2.13 0.08 31.32
N GLY A 454 2.78 1.22 31.15
CA GLY A 454 4.25 1.35 31.15
C GLY A 454 4.73 1.78 29.77
N PHE A 455 6.01 1.61 29.42
CA PHE A 455 6.54 2.07 28.12
C PHE A 455 6.00 1.23 26.95
N ALA A 456 4.75 1.45 26.52
CA ALA A 456 4.03 0.55 25.61
C ALA A 456 4.70 0.35 24.24
N ARG A 457 5.53 1.31 23.80
CA ARG A 457 6.20 1.28 22.48
C ARG A 457 7.48 0.44 22.43
N ILE A 458 8.30 0.43 23.49
CA ILE A 458 9.63 -0.24 23.54
C ILE A 458 9.79 -1.07 24.83
N GLY A 459 8.80 -1.14 25.71
CA GLY A 459 8.94 -1.75 27.04
C GLY A 459 9.90 -0.99 27.98
N PRO A 460 9.93 -1.36 29.26
CA PRO A 460 9.11 -2.38 29.90
C PRO A 460 7.66 -1.94 30.12
N SER A 461 6.72 -2.89 30.09
CA SER A 461 5.31 -2.66 30.41
C SER A 461 4.68 -3.89 31.06
N VAL A 462 3.64 -3.68 31.86
CA VAL A 462 2.82 -4.73 32.48
C VAL A 462 1.41 -4.68 31.93
N GLY A 463 0.68 -5.78 31.95
CA GLY A 463 -0.66 -5.83 31.38
C GLY A 463 -1.49 -6.99 31.87
N ALA A 464 -2.77 -6.90 31.56
CA ALA A 464 -3.74 -7.95 31.79
C ALA A 464 -4.46 -8.23 30.47
N ARG A 465 -4.79 -9.50 30.21
CA ARG A 465 -5.72 -9.88 29.15
C ARG A 465 -6.72 -10.91 29.66
N TYR A 466 -7.96 -10.75 29.22
CA TYR A 466 -9.02 -11.72 29.37
C TYR A 466 -9.17 -12.47 28.06
N VAL A 467 -9.27 -13.79 28.14
CA VAL A 467 -9.41 -14.70 27.00
C VAL A 467 -10.72 -15.46 27.17
N TYR A 468 -11.52 -15.46 26.11
CA TYR A 468 -12.73 -16.24 25.99
C TYR A 468 -12.52 -17.35 24.94
N TYR A 469 -12.42 -18.59 25.39
CA TYR A 469 -12.31 -19.80 24.57
C TYR A 469 -13.68 -20.28 24.09
N PHE A 470 -13.73 -20.78 22.86
CA PHE A 470 -14.97 -21.30 22.28
C PHE A 470 -15.38 -22.67 22.87
N ASN A 471 -14.41 -23.44 23.35
CA ASN A 471 -14.63 -24.72 24.02
C ASN A 471 -14.47 -24.53 25.54
N GLN A 472 -15.11 -25.39 26.32
CA GLN A 472 -14.90 -25.41 27.76
C GLN A 472 -13.48 -25.88 28.12
N PRO A 473 -12.84 -25.30 29.15
CA PRO A 473 -13.32 -24.16 29.95
C PRO A 473 -13.18 -22.82 29.20
N HIS A 474 -14.21 -21.98 29.29
CA HIS A 474 -14.35 -20.79 28.44
C HIS A 474 -13.48 -19.59 28.85
N GLN A 475 -13.08 -19.46 30.12
CA GLN A 475 -12.53 -18.19 30.63
C GLN A 475 -11.10 -18.36 31.16
N GLN A 476 -10.23 -17.41 30.81
CA GLN A 476 -8.88 -17.32 31.36
C GLN A 476 -8.47 -15.84 31.47
N VAL A 477 -7.85 -15.47 32.59
CA VAL A 477 -7.19 -14.18 32.78
C VAL A 477 -5.69 -14.41 32.81
N MET A 478 -4.93 -13.60 32.07
CA MET A 478 -3.47 -13.65 32.07
C MET A 478 -2.92 -12.28 32.47
N LEU A 479 -2.07 -12.28 33.49
CA LEU A 479 -1.32 -11.11 33.94
C LEU A 479 0.14 -11.26 33.52
N HIS A 480 0.71 -10.26 32.87
CA HIS A 480 2.04 -10.36 32.26
C HIS A 480 2.87 -9.10 32.38
N ALA A 481 4.19 -9.30 32.34
CA ALA A 481 5.17 -8.31 31.98
C ALA A 481 5.67 -8.56 30.55
N ILE A 482 5.95 -7.49 29.80
CA ILE A 482 6.47 -7.55 28.44
C ILE A 482 7.54 -6.47 28.22
N TRP A 483 8.65 -6.87 27.61
CA TRP A 483 9.74 -6.00 27.18
C TRP A 483 10.00 -6.18 25.69
N LYS A 484 9.97 -5.12 24.90
CA LYS A 484 10.22 -5.13 23.44
C LYS A 484 11.61 -4.53 23.11
N PHE A 485 12.35 -5.06 22.15
CA PHE A 485 13.70 -4.58 21.80
C PHE A 485 13.76 -3.79 20.48
#